data_AF-A0A2V6L359-F1
#
_entry.id   AF-A0A2V6L359-F1
#
_cell.length_a   1.000
_cell.length_b   1.000
_cell.length_c   1.000
_cell.angle_alpha   90.00
_cell.angle_beta   90.00
_cell.angle_gamma   90.00
#
_symmetry.space_group_name_H-M   'P 1'
#
loop_
_entity.id
_entity.type
_entity.pdbx_description
1 polymer ?
#
loop_
_entity_poly.entity_id
_entity_poly.type
_entity_poly.pdbx_seq_one_letter_code
_entity_poly.pdbx_strand_id
1 'polypeptide(L)'
;MAKPGQLLGTNVMERPNSVRCSSLQSDLKRLGALAYHRLESSEELVRKFYHFRRSDHGDSNHLRKLYDWLFVPITLWPIDIEGLLRAALDRVASSRRLDKRIILLIDLLPLPPSNRTLRAVSEHEHSVQHGSYESLIRARHKYDQIESQLARDRTFQVQWNSIKAHFEVTKFADHKGIIRRRLVAERSMREHWPVRWIKTADRFHAVFDVFCQRWHLYGIRRDRPLLLKLTVNLTPFGTMIFIPAYWSFDPKRDLNWRAITALHKARGVPKQGQKLSANQLAARLEAIDAAKLSKEADARKLKGEARLSWMSEKLNRDVRTDERQLRRILAKSRDEPIAHVGPIAKPKKRVRLGALKGW
;
A
#
# COMPACT_ATOMS: atom_id res chain seq x y z
N MET A 1 -51.90 -11.77 -33.84
CA MET A 1 -52.39 -11.38 -32.49
C MET A 1 -51.50 -12.00 -31.42
N ALA A 2 -51.40 -11.31 -30.28
CA ALA A 2 -50.69 -11.63 -29.03
C ALA A 2 -49.20 -11.22 -28.92
N LYS A 3 -49.00 -10.09 -28.20
CA LYS A 3 -47.77 -9.71 -27.46
C LYS A 3 -47.57 -10.67 -26.27
N PRO A 4 -46.33 -10.91 -25.84
CA PRO A 4 -45.86 -10.41 -24.54
C PRO A 4 -44.35 -10.06 -24.60
N GLY A 5 -43.71 -9.32 -23.70
CA GLY A 5 -44.01 -8.79 -22.37
C GLY A 5 -42.71 -8.14 -21.87
N GLN A 6 -42.86 -7.11 -21.05
CA GLN A 6 -41.80 -6.27 -20.49
C GLN A 6 -40.69 -7.08 -19.83
N LEU A 7 -39.43 -6.73 -20.13
CA LEU A 7 -38.30 -7.07 -19.29
C LEU A 7 -37.33 -5.89 -19.17
N LEU A 8 -37.00 -5.64 -17.91
CA LEU A 8 -35.78 -5.03 -17.40
C LEU A 8 -35.71 -3.51 -17.48
N GLY A 9 -36.09 -2.91 -16.35
CA GLY A 9 -35.78 -1.55 -15.97
C GLY A 9 -34.32 -1.23 -16.27
N THR A 10 -34.16 -0.27 -17.15
CA THR A 10 -32.92 0.45 -17.37
C THR A 10 -32.54 1.12 -16.06
N ASN A 11 -31.64 0.47 -15.30
CA ASN A 11 -30.77 1.19 -14.38
C ASN A 11 -29.91 2.10 -15.26
N VAL A 12 -30.43 3.29 -15.53
CA VAL A 12 -29.68 4.44 -16.00
C VAL A 12 -28.57 4.62 -14.97
N MET A 13 -27.38 4.13 -15.29
CA MET A 13 -26.17 4.58 -14.61
C MET A 13 -26.18 6.09 -14.74
N GLU A 14 -26.43 6.77 -13.62
CA GLU A 14 -26.15 8.18 -13.48
C GLU A 14 -24.74 8.40 -13.99
N ARG A 15 -24.64 9.04 -15.17
CA ARG A 15 -23.39 9.58 -15.65
C ARG A 15 -22.85 10.44 -14.52
N PRO A 16 -21.59 10.26 -14.08
CA PRO A 16 -21.04 11.12 -13.06
C PRO A 16 -21.17 12.55 -13.55
N ASN A 17 -21.79 13.38 -12.72
CA ASN A 17 -22.04 14.81 -12.93
C ASN A 17 -20.94 15.44 -13.78
N SER A 18 -21.38 16.18 -14.81
CA SER A 18 -20.55 17.05 -15.64
C SER A 18 -19.43 17.66 -14.81
N VAL A 19 -18.20 17.22 -15.08
CA VAL A 19 -17.00 17.72 -14.40
C VAL A 19 -16.94 19.22 -14.69
N ARG A 20 -17.34 20.04 -13.71
CA ARG A 20 -17.11 21.48 -13.72
C ARG A 20 -15.67 21.70 -14.18
N CYS A 21 -15.52 22.45 -15.25
CA CYS A 21 -14.23 22.84 -15.79
C CYS A 21 -13.40 23.44 -14.66
N SER A 22 -12.44 22.69 -14.10
CA SER A 22 -11.55 23.20 -13.06
C SER A 22 -10.82 24.42 -13.63
N SER A 23 -10.54 25.40 -12.77
CA SER A 23 -9.71 26.53 -13.15
C SER A 23 -8.25 26.16 -12.99
N LEU A 24 -7.37 26.79 -13.77
CA LEU A 24 -5.92 26.62 -13.62
C LEU A 24 -5.50 26.81 -12.16
N GLN A 25 -6.06 27.81 -11.48
CA GLN A 25 -5.75 28.12 -10.09
C GLN A 25 -6.21 27.02 -9.12
N SER A 26 -7.37 26.40 -9.34
CA SER A 26 -7.81 25.29 -8.49
C SER A 26 -6.93 24.05 -8.66
N ASP A 27 -6.47 23.79 -9.88
CA ASP A 27 -5.57 22.66 -10.16
C ASP A 27 -4.15 22.91 -9.62
N LEU A 28 -3.61 24.13 -9.72
CA LEU A 28 -2.35 24.48 -9.07
C LEU A 28 -2.44 24.33 -7.55
N LYS A 29 -3.57 24.71 -6.93
CA LYS A 29 -3.82 24.47 -5.50
C LYS A 29 -3.85 22.98 -5.17
N ARG A 30 -4.45 22.14 -6.03
CA ARG A 30 -4.45 20.67 -5.86
C ARG A 30 -3.05 20.10 -5.94
N LEU A 31 -2.21 20.56 -6.87
CA LEU A 31 -0.80 20.16 -6.94
C LEU A 31 -0.01 20.59 -5.70
N GLY A 32 -0.22 21.83 -5.23
CA GLY A 32 0.42 22.34 -4.01
C GLY A 32 0.05 21.57 -2.74
N ALA A 33 -1.09 20.89 -2.73
CA ALA A 33 -1.50 20.03 -1.63
C ALA A 33 -0.85 18.63 -1.63
N LEU A 34 -0.15 18.24 -2.70
CA LEU A 34 0.57 16.97 -2.77
C LEU A 34 1.96 17.07 -2.14
N ALA A 35 2.45 15.93 -1.63
CA ALA A 35 3.79 15.81 -1.08
C ALA A 35 4.88 15.88 -2.15
N TYR A 36 6.14 16.01 -1.76
CA TYR A 36 7.33 16.06 -2.61
C TYR A 36 7.39 17.26 -3.57
N HIS A 37 6.87 18.41 -3.15
CA HIS A 37 6.99 19.67 -3.90
C HIS A 37 6.44 19.59 -5.34
N ARG A 38 5.34 18.84 -5.53
CA ARG A 38 4.74 18.57 -6.87
C ARG A 38 4.34 19.83 -7.63
N LEU A 39 4.03 20.92 -6.91
CA LEU A 39 3.77 22.20 -7.55
C LEU A 39 5.03 22.74 -8.25
N GLU A 40 6.16 22.75 -7.56
CA GLU A 40 7.43 23.27 -8.09
C GLU A 40 7.88 22.49 -9.33
N SER A 41 7.68 21.16 -9.35
CA SER A 41 8.07 20.33 -10.49
C SER A 41 7.10 20.40 -11.68
N SER A 42 5.79 20.45 -11.42
CA SER A 42 4.76 20.24 -12.44
C SER A 42 3.93 21.48 -12.79
N GLU A 43 4.19 22.66 -12.21
CA GLU A 43 3.45 23.89 -12.51
C GLU A 43 3.48 24.24 -14.01
N GLU A 44 4.68 24.25 -14.61
CA GLU A 44 4.88 24.54 -16.03
C GLU A 44 4.03 23.59 -16.90
N LEU A 45 4.01 22.30 -16.52
CA LEU A 45 3.30 21.26 -17.25
C LEU A 45 1.78 21.45 -17.22
N VAL A 46 1.22 21.85 -16.06
CA VAL A 46 -0.20 22.17 -15.94
C VAL A 46 -0.57 23.39 -16.78
N ARG A 47 0.25 24.45 -16.73
CA ARG A 47 0.03 25.64 -17.56
C ARG A 47 0.03 25.30 -19.05
N LYS A 48 0.99 24.46 -19.48
CA LYS A 48 1.07 23.95 -20.85
C LYS A 48 -0.17 23.17 -21.25
N PHE A 49 -0.67 22.27 -20.39
CA PHE A 49 -1.91 21.54 -20.65
C PHE A 49 -3.11 22.46 -20.86
N TYR A 50 -3.27 23.51 -20.04
CA TYR A 50 -4.38 24.48 -20.20
C TYR A 50 -4.29 25.29 -21.50
N HIS A 51 -3.08 25.53 -22.01
CA HIS A 51 -2.90 26.15 -23.31
C HIS A 51 -3.44 25.25 -24.43
N PHE A 52 -3.07 23.97 -24.44
CA PHE A 52 -3.52 23.00 -25.45
C PHE A 52 -4.98 22.58 -25.31
N ARG A 53 -5.56 22.62 -24.11
CA ARG A 53 -6.97 22.30 -23.88
C ARG A 53 -7.93 23.17 -24.71
N ARG A 54 -7.49 24.36 -25.11
CA ARG A 54 -8.28 25.30 -25.92
C ARG A 54 -8.32 24.91 -27.41
N SER A 55 -7.50 23.96 -27.82
CA SER A 55 -7.38 23.47 -29.18
C SER A 55 -7.98 22.07 -29.28
N ASP A 56 -8.92 21.86 -30.20
CA ASP A 56 -9.55 20.55 -30.39
C ASP A 56 -8.57 19.60 -31.10
N HIS A 57 -7.94 18.71 -30.33
CA HIS A 57 -7.01 17.70 -30.83
C HIS A 57 -7.61 16.31 -30.67
N GLY A 58 -7.42 15.45 -31.68
CA GLY A 58 -7.89 14.04 -31.63
C GLY A 58 -7.34 13.23 -30.44
N ASP A 59 -6.24 13.69 -29.84
CA ASP A 59 -5.59 13.05 -28.68
C ASP A 59 -6.04 13.62 -27.31
N SER A 60 -7.04 14.52 -27.29
CA SER A 60 -7.48 15.24 -26.08
C SER A 60 -7.90 14.31 -24.93
N ASN A 61 -8.50 13.15 -25.25
CA ASN A 61 -8.91 12.17 -24.24
C ASN A 61 -7.70 11.50 -23.56
N HIS A 62 -6.67 11.15 -24.32
CA HIS A 62 -5.44 10.55 -23.79
C HIS A 62 -4.68 11.54 -22.92
N LEU A 63 -4.57 12.81 -23.37
CA LEU A 63 -3.97 13.87 -22.58
C LEU A 63 -4.76 14.14 -21.30
N ARG A 64 -6.09 14.13 -21.35
CA ARG A 64 -6.95 14.26 -20.16
C ARG A 64 -6.69 13.15 -19.16
N LYS A 65 -6.61 11.89 -19.62
CA LYS A 65 -6.34 10.74 -18.75
C LYS A 65 -5.00 10.90 -18.01
N LEU A 66 -3.94 11.29 -18.72
CA LEU A 66 -2.63 11.57 -18.11
C LEU A 66 -2.68 12.76 -17.14
N TYR A 67 -3.41 13.81 -17.52
CA TYR A 67 -3.59 14.99 -16.67
C TYR A 67 -4.32 14.66 -15.37
N ASP A 68 -5.35 13.81 -15.41
CA ASP A 68 -6.06 13.39 -14.20
C ASP A 68 -5.15 12.57 -13.27
N TRP A 69 -4.27 11.75 -13.84
CA TRP A 69 -3.23 11.00 -13.11
C TRP A 69 -2.15 11.89 -12.47
N LEU A 70 -1.90 13.09 -13.01
CA LEU A 70 -0.92 14.03 -12.46
C LEU A 70 -1.25 14.45 -11.02
N PHE A 71 -2.52 14.40 -10.64
CA PHE A 71 -3.01 14.74 -9.28
C PHE A 71 -3.04 13.56 -8.32
N VAL A 72 -2.62 12.37 -8.77
CA VAL A 72 -2.52 11.18 -7.93
C VAL A 72 -1.19 11.24 -7.14
N PRO A 73 -1.15 10.82 -5.86
CA PRO A 73 0.08 10.66 -5.10
C PRO A 73 1.13 9.83 -5.86
N ILE A 74 2.38 10.26 -5.86
CA ILE A 74 3.44 9.72 -6.72
C ILE A 74 3.74 8.24 -6.43
N THR A 75 3.53 7.81 -5.19
CA THR A 75 3.69 6.41 -4.77
C THR A 75 2.66 5.45 -5.39
N LEU A 76 1.59 5.98 -5.98
CA LEU A 76 0.60 5.19 -6.71
C LEU A 76 0.82 5.24 -8.23
N TRP A 77 1.79 6.00 -8.71
CA TRP A 77 2.08 6.09 -10.13
C TRP A 77 2.71 4.79 -10.64
N PRO A 78 2.12 4.12 -11.65
CA PRO A 78 2.68 2.89 -12.20
C PRO A 78 3.97 3.11 -12.98
N ILE A 79 4.15 4.32 -13.51
CA ILE A 79 5.27 4.79 -14.32
C ILE A 79 5.47 6.29 -14.06
N ASP A 80 6.50 6.89 -14.64
CA ASP A 80 6.66 8.35 -14.62
C ASP A 80 5.56 9.05 -15.44
N ILE A 81 4.44 9.38 -14.79
CA ILE A 81 3.29 10.07 -15.40
C ILE A 81 3.68 11.49 -15.84
N GLU A 82 4.52 12.18 -15.07
CA GLU A 82 4.96 13.53 -15.39
C GLU A 82 5.79 13.55 -16.67
N GLY A 83 6.81 12.69 -16.75
CA GLY A 83 7.63 12.53 -17.94
C GLY A 83 6.81 12.12 -19.17
N LEU A 84 5.85 11.20 -18.99
CA LEU A 84 4.97 10.78 -20.07
C LEU A 84 4.06 11.92 -20.56
N LEU A 85 3.47 12.70 -19.65
CA LEU A 85 2.63 13.84 -20.00
C LEU A 85 3.45 14.94 -20.67
N ARG A 86 4.67 15.21 -20.20
CA ARG A 86 5.59 16.17 -20.84
C ARG A 86 5.90 15.76 -22.28
N ALA A 87 6.31 14.50 -22.49
CA ALA A 87 6.57 13.96 -23.82
C ALA A 87 5.33 14.01 -24.73
N ALA A 88 4.14 13.72 -24.20
CA ALA A 88 2.89 13.79 -24.95
C ALA A 88 2.56 15.24 -25.38
N LEU A 89 2.67 16.21 -24.47
CA LEU A 89 2.42 17.62 -24.76
C LEU A 89 3.45 18.21 -25.73
N ASP A 90 4.71 17.81 -25.66
CA ASP A 90 5.76 18.26 -26.60
C ASP A 90 5.49 17.80 -28.03
N ARG A 91 4.95 16.59 -28.21
CA ARG A 91 4.55 16.10 -29.54
C ARG A 91 3.36 16.87 -30.10
N VAL A 92 2.35 17.11 -29.27
CA VAL A 92 1.15 17.87 -29.66
C VAL A 92 1.52 19.33 -29.97
N ALA A 93 2.42 19.93 -29.19
CA ALA A 93 3.00 21.25 -29.48
C ALA A 93 3.69 21.32 -30.85
N SER A 94 4.26 20.20 -31.30
CA SER A 94 4.88 20.07 -32.62
C SER A 94 3.88 19.70 -33.73
N SER A 95 2.57 19.82 -33.47
CA SER A 95 1.48 19.39 -34.35
C SER A 95 1.55 17.91 -34.76
N ARG A 96 2.20 17.07 -33.96
CA ARG A 96 2.31 15.62 -34.18
C ARG A 96 1.29 14.89 -33.33
N ARG A 97 0.67 13.86 -33.89
CA ARG A 97 -0.15 12.91 -33.13
C ARG A 97 0.70 12.11 -32.14
N LEU A 98 0.03 11.62 -31.09
CA LEU A 98 0.63 10.66 -30.18
C LEU A 98 1.02 9.38 -30.94
N ASP A 99 2.16 8.82 -30.52
CA ASP A 99 2.64 7.55 -31.06
C ASP A 99 1.71 6.40 -30.63
N LYS A 100 1.53 5.38 -31.48
CA LYS A 100 0.68 4.22 -31.16
C LYS A 100 1.09 3.50 -29.87
N ARG A 101 2.39 3.48 -29.55
CA ARG A 101 2.93 2.88 -28.31
C ARG A 101 2.66 3.76 -27.10
N ILE A 102 2.66 5.09 -27.26
CA ILE A 102 2.25 6.03 -26.20
C ILE A 102 0.76 5.87 -25.93
N ILE A 103 -0.07 5.78 -26.97
CA ILE A 103 -1.51 5.53 -26.85
C ILE A 103 -1.76 4.22 -26.09
N LEU A 104 -1.12 3.12 -26.50
CA LEU A 104 -1.20 1.83 -25.81
C LEU A 104 -0.81 1.95 -24.33
N LEU A 105 0.27 2.66 -24.02
CA LEU A 105 0.72 2.87 -22.64
C LEU A 105 -0.34 3.63 -21.81
N ILE A 106 -0.95 4.66 -22.39
CA ILE A 106 -2.02 5.44 -21.75
C ILE A 106 -3.29 4.59 -21.58
N ASP A 107 -3.64 3.77 -22.56
CA ASP A 107 -4.82 2.91 -22.52
C ASP A 107 -4.74 1.87 -21.39
N LEU A 108 -3.55 1.32 -21.16
CA LEU A 108 -3.27 0.37 -20.08
C LEU A 108 -3.33 1.00 -18.68
N LEU A 109 -3.30 2.34 -18.55
CA LEU A 109 -3.47 2.98 -17.24
C LEU A 109 -4.89 2.71 -16.71
N PRO A 110 -5.03 2.27 -15.45
CA PRO A 110 -6.35 2.16 -14.85
C PRO A 110 -6.97 3.55 -14.64
N LEU A 111 -8.24 3.56 -14.22
CA LEU A 111 -8.84 4.79 -13.73
C LEU A 111 -8.10 5.26 -12.46
N PRO A 112 -8.00 6.59 -12.24
CA PRO A 112 -7.42 7.12 -11.01
C PRO A 112 -8.10 6.54 -9.76
N PRO A 113 -7.35 6.32 -8.67
CA PRO A 113 -7.91 5.80 -7.42
C PRO A 113 -9.00 6.71 -6.83
N SER A 114 -9.86 6.15 -5.98
CA SER A 114 -10.92 6.90 -5.31
C SER A 114 -10.38 8.04 -4.45
N ASN A 115 -11.17 9.11 -4.26
CA ASN A 115 -10.83 10.24 -3.37
C ASN A 115 -10.49 9.83 -1.93
N ARG A 116 -11.03 8.71 -1.45
CA ARG A 116 -10.67 8.14 -0.15
C ARG A 116 -9.23 7.61 -0.16
N THR A 117 -8.87 6.89 -1.22
CA THR A 117 -7.51 6.38 -1.43
C THR A 117 -6.53 7.55 -1.54
N LEU A 118 -6.83 8.54 -2.39
CA LEU A 118 -5.97 9.69 -2.61
C LEU A 118 -5.64 10.42 -1.31
N ARG A 119 -6.64 10.73 -0.47
CA ARG A 119 -6.43 11.40 0.83
C ARG A 119 -5.51 10.61 1.76
N ALA A 120 -5.81 9.33 1.97
CA ALA A 120 -5.03 8.48 2.88
C ALA A 120 -3.57 8.33 2.42
N VAL A 121 -3.33 8.25 1.11
CA VAL A 121 -1.96 8.16 0.58
C VAL A 121 -1.25 9.51 0.61
N SER A 122 -1.93 10.61 0.31
CA SER A 122 -1.34 11.96 0.42
C SER A 122 -0.88 12.27 1.84
N GLU A 123 -1.69 11.96 2.86
CA GLU A 123 -1.31 12.13 4.28
C GLU A 123 -0.07 11.30 4.64
N HIS A 124 0.00 10.06 4.13
CA HIS A 124 1.15 9.19 4.30
C HIS A 124 2.40 9.76 3.60
N GLU A 125 2.30 10.18 2.35
CA GLU A 125 3.43 10.77 1.62
C GLU A 125 3.96 12.05 2.27
N HIS A 126 3.08 12.91 2.79
CA HIS A 126 3.50 14.09 3.56
C HIS A 126 4.29 13.70 4.80
N SER A 127 3.83 12.69 5.54
CA SER A 127 4.57 12.17 6.70
C SER A 127 5.97 11.68 6.26
N VAL A 128 6.03 10.90 5.17
CA VAL A 128 7.29 10.37 4.63
C VAL A 128 8.23 11.48 4.14
N GLN A 129 7.73 12.52 3.48
CA GLN A 129 8.53 13.65 3.00
C GLN A 129 9.29 14.35 4.14
N HIS A 130 8.68 14.45 5.32
CA HIS A 130 9.30 15.01 6.51
C HIS A 130 10.18 14.00 7.26
N GLY A 131 10.44 12.83 6.67
CA GLY A 131 11.22 11.74 7.25
C GLY A 131 10.48 10.98 8.36
N SER A 132 9.16 11.21 8.47
CA SER A 132 8.35 10.71 9.56
C SER A 132 7.66 9.39 9.20
N TYR A 133 8.31 8.26 9.49
CA TYR A 133 7.70 6.92 9.40
C TYR A 133 7.07 6.46 10.73
N GLU A 134 7.13 7.29 11.78
CA GLU A 134 6.81 6.95 13.16
C GLU A 134 5.33 6.59 13.37
N SER A 135 4.43 7.05 12.50
CA SER A 135 3.01 6.65 12.56
C SER A 135 2.82 5.14 12.32
N LEU A 136 3.74 4.51 11.59
CA LEU A 136 3.71 3.10 11.22
C LEU A 136 4.70 2.24 12.04
N ILE A 137 5.61 2.87 12.79
CA ILE A 137 6.72 2.19 13.49
C ILE A 137 6.67 2.52 14.98
N ARG A 138 6.64 1.48 15.80
CA ARG A 138 6.56 1.58 17.27
C ARG A 138 7.92 1.53 17.96
N ALA A 139 8.95 1.04 17.29
CA ALA A 139 10.25 0.77 17.90
C ALA A 139 11.33 1.81 17.53
N ARG A 140 11.00 3.10 17.64
CA ARG A 140 11.92 4.22 17.33
C ARG A 140 13.24 4.14 18.11
N HIS A 141 13.18 3.71 19.37
CA HIS A 141 14.37 3.54 20.22
C HIS A 141 15.47 2.65 19.59
N LYS A 142 15.10 1.61 18.81
CA LYS A 142 16.07 0.75 18.11
C LYS A 142 16.85 1.54 17.04
N TYR A 143 16.20 2.51 16.40
CA TYR A 143 16.84 3.40 15.44
C TYR A 143 17.81 4.35 16.13
N ASP A 144 17.31 5.08 17.15
CA ASP A 144 18.05 6.15 17.83
C ASP A 144 19.35 5.61 18.48
N GLN A 145 19.30 4.39 19.01
CA GLN A 145 20.47 3.71 19.56
C GLN A 145 21.55 3.46 18.50
N ILE A 146 21.19 2.90 17.35
CA ILE A 146 22.15 2.58 16.29
C ILE A 146 22.67 3.85 15.62
N GLU A 147 21.82 4.86 15.43
CA GLU A 147 22.24 6.17 14.91
C GLU A 147 23.29 6.81 15.84
N SER A 148 23.08 6.73 17.16
CA SER A 148 24.03 7.23 18.16
C SER A 148 25.36 6.46 18.16
N GLN A 149 25.31 5.14 17.98
CA GLN A 149 26.52 4.31 17.89
C GLN A 149 27.32 4.64 16.62
N LEU A 150 26.64 4.71 15.47
CA LEU A 150 27.25 5.04 14.19
C LEU A 150 27.91 6.42 14.21
N ALA A 151 27.26 7.42 14.82
CA ALA A 151 27.81 8.77 14.94
C ALA A 151 29.15 8.82 15.71
N ARG A 152 29.39 7.86 16.60
CA ARG A 152 30.61 7.75 17.42
C ARG A 152 31.65 6.78 16.83
N ASP A 153 31.33 6.07 15.76
CA ASP A 153 32.20 5.06 15.17
C ASP A 153 33.35 5.71 14.39
N ARG A 154 34.59 5.50 14.85
CA ARG A 154 35.80 6.03 14.19
C ARG A 154 36.07 5.37 12.85
N THR A 155 35.76 4.08 12.71
CA THR A 155 35.96 3.34 11.45
C THR A 155 35.05 3.90 10.36
N PHE A 156 33.80 4.23 10.71
CA PHE A 156 32.88 4.92 9.81
C PHE A 156 33.50 6.22 9.28
N GLN A 157 34.00 7.07 10.19
CA GLN A 157 34.56 8.37 9.83
C GLN A 157 35.82 8.24 8.96
N VAL A 158 36.72 7.31 9.29
CA VAL A 158 37.93 7.03 8.49
C VAL A 158 37.57 6.58 7.08
N GLN A 159 36.62 5.66 6.95
CA GLN A 159 36.18 5.16 5.65
C GLN A 159 35.49 6.25 4.83
N TRP A 160 34.63 7.07 5.45
CA TRP A 160 33.98 8.19 4.76
C TRP A 160 34.99 9.24 4.29
N ASN A 161 35.96 9.61 5.13
CA ASN A 161 37.02 10.53 4.75
C ASN A 161 37.90 9.97 3.63
N SER A 162 38.15 8.66 3.61
CA SER A 162 38.86 8.01 2.50
C SER A 162 38.08 8.15 1.18
N ILE A 163 36.76 7.99 1.18
CA ILE A 163 35.93 8.22 -0.01
C ILE A 163 36.02 9.69 -0.45
N LYS A 164 35.92 10.65 0.47
CA LYS A 164 36.06 12.08 0.16
C LYS A 164 37.43 12.45 -0.40
N ALA A 165 38.50 11.75 -0.01
CA ALA A 165 39.84 11.98 -0.54
C ALA A 165 39.97 11.53 -2.01
N HIS A 166 39.20 10.52 -2.44
CA HIS A 166 39.26 9.97 -3.80
C HIS A 166 38.20 10.55 -4.74
N PHE A 167 37.13 11.13 -4.20
CA PHE A 167 35.99 11.61 -4.98
C PHE A 167 35.52 12.97 -4.50
N GLU A 168 35.21 13.86 -5.46
CA GLU A 168 34.55 15.13 -5.19
C GLU A 168 33.05 14.91 -4.89
N VAL A 169 32.75 14.51 -3.65
CA VAL A 169 31.43 14.01 -3.24
C VAL A 169 30.28 15.00 -3.43
N THR A 170 30.58 16.31 -3.42
CA THR A 170 29.60 17.40 -3.61
C THR A 170 28.92 17.32 -4.97
N LYS A 171 29.61 16.83 -6.01
CA LYS A 171 29.06 16.63 -7.36
C LYS A 171 27.94 15.59 -7.42
N PHE A 172 27.84 14.73 -6.41
CA PHE A 172 26.85 13.64 -6.35
C PHE A 172 25.71 13.92 -5.37
N ALA A 173 25.71 15.08 -4.71
CA ALA A 173 24.66 15.48 -3.79
C ALA A 173 23.49 16.15 -4.55
N ASP A 174 22.27 15.94 -4.07
CA ASP A 174 21.12 16.69 -4.52
C ASP A 174 21.12 18.14 -3.97
N HIS A 175 20.12 18.94 -4.34
CA HIS A 175 19.94 20.30 -3.82
C HIS A 175 19.79 20.39 -2.29
N LYS A 176 19.49 19.28 -1.60
CA LYS A 176 19.42 19.19 -0.13
C LYS A 176 20.75 18.75 0.48
N GLY A 177 21.79 18.56 -0.32
CA GLY A 177 23.09 18.06 0.09
C GLY A 177 23.08 16.56 0.43
N ILE A 178 22.11 15.80 -0.10
CA ILE A 178 21.96 14.36 0.16
C ILE A 178 22.52 13.56 -1.01
N ILE A 179 23.45 12.65 -0.69
CA ILE A 179 23.91 11.60 -1.59
C ILE A 179 23.13 10.32 -1.23
N ARG A 180 22.32 9.82 -2.17
CA ARG A 180 21.49 8.63 -1.97
C ARG A 180 22.16 7.38 -2.52
N ARG A 181 22.03 6.25 -1.82
CA ARG A 181 22.43 4.95 -2.37
C ARG A 181 21.51 4.52 -3.51
N ARG A 182 22.01 3.70 -4.43
CA ARG A 182 21.18 3.05 -5.46
C ARG A 182 20.56 1.78 -4.89
N LEU A 183 19.26 1.59 -5.12
CA LEU A 183 18.50 0.42 -4.66
C LEU A 183 18.36 -0.68 -5.73
N VAL A 184 19.11 -0.58 -6.82
CA VAL A 184 18.88 -1.37 -8.04
C VAL A 184 19.04 -2.88 -7.82
N ALA A 185 19.98 -3.29 -6.96
CA ALA A 185 20.26 -4.69 -6.68
C ALA A 185 19.22 -5.39 -5.77
N GLU A 186 18.37 -4.63 -5.05
CA GLU A 186 17.54 -5.21 -3.98
C GLU A 186 16.22 -5.83 -4.46
N ARG A 187 15.79 -5.50 -5.69
CA ARG A 187 14.48 -5.92 -6.23
C ARG A 187 14.52 -6.49 -7.64
N SER A 188 15.59 -6.22 -8.37
CA SER A 188 15.82 -6.75 -9.70
C SER A 188 17.01 -7.68 -9.64
N MET A 189 16.79 -8.91 -9.17
CA MET A 189 17.79 -9.97 -9.19
C MET A 189 18.01 -10.38 -10.65
N ARG A 190 18.90 -9.66 -11.33
CA ARG A 190 19.35 -9.99 -12.69
C ARG A 190 20.61 -10.83 -12.58
N GLU A 191 20.67 -11.94 -13.31
CA GLU A 191 21.85 -12.83 -13.35
C GLU A 191 23.12 -12.08 -13.77
N HIS A 192 22.99 -11.13 -14.71
CA HIS A 192 24.10 -10.30 -15.17
C HIS A 192 23.77 -8.81 -14.99
N TRP A 193 24.37 -8.20 -13.96
CA TRP A 193 24.42 -6.73 -13.81
C TRP A 193 25.85 -6.24 -14.00
N PRO A 194 26.20 -5.67 -15.17
CA PRO A 194 27.58 -5.32 -15.46
C PRO A 194 28.07 -4.22 -14.52
N VAL A 195 29.25 -4.43 -13.94
CA VAL A 195 29.95 -3.39 -13.17
C VAL A 195 30.48 -2.35 -14.17
N ARG A 196 29.79 -1.22 -14.26
CA ARG A 196 30.27 -0.07 -15.05
C ARG A 196 31.43 0.56 -14.29
N TRP A 197 32.65 0.46 -14.82
CA TRP A 197 33.87 1.00 -14.19
C TRP A 197 34.57 2.09 -15.02
N ILE A 198 33.90 2.58 -16.07
CA ILE A 198 34.51 3.51 -17.03
C ILE A 198 34.48 4.94 -16.48
N LYS A 199 33.30 5.44 -16.09
CA LYS A 199 33.13 6.84 -15.66
C LYS A 199 33.40 7.00 -14.17
N THR A 200 33.96 8.13 -13.77
CA THR A 200 34.18 8.48 -12.35
C THR A 200 32.90 8.38 -11.53
N ALA A 201 31.76 8.79 -12.09
CA ALA A 201 30.46 8.67 -11.44
C ALA A 201 30.07 7.21 -11.16
N ASP A 202 30.33 6.30 -12.11
CA ASP A 202 30.00 4.88 -11.92
C ASP A 202 30.86 4.26 -10.80
N ARG A 203 32.17 4.60 -10.77
CA ARG A 203 33.11 4.18 -9.72
C ARG A 203 32.69 4.71 -8.36
N PHE A 204 32.39 6.00 -8.27
CA PHE A 204 31.92 6.63 -7.03
C PHE A 204 30.68 5.91 -6.50
N HIS A 205 29.66 5.72 -7.34
CA HIS A 205 28.43 5.08 -6.88
C HIS A 205 28.65 3.62 -6.48
N ALA A 206 29.52 2.87 -7.16
CA ALA A 206 29.86 1.51 -6.75
C ALA A 206 30.50 1.48 -5.35
N VAL A 207 31.49 2.34 -5.09
CA VAL A 207 32.14 2.48 -3.78
C VAL A 207 31.14 2.94 -2.71
N PHE A 208 30.33 3.95 -3.04
CA PHE A 208 29.36 4.54 -2.12
C PHE A 208 28.23 3.58 -1.76
N ASP A 209 27.76 2.77 -2.71
CA ASP A 209 26.72 1.76 -2.46
C ASP A 209 27.23 0.67 -1.50
N VAL A 210 28.47 0.20 -1.69
CA VAL A 210 29.12 -0.77 -0.78
C VAL A 210 29.33 -0.17 0.60
N PHE A 211 29.77 1.09 0.68
CA PHE A 211 29.90 1.83 1.94
C PHE A 211 28.54 1.93 2.66
N CYS A 212 27.48 2.32 1.95
CA CYS A 212 26.13 2.38 2.50
C CYS A 212 25.62 1.00 2.94
N GLN A 213 25.93 -0.06 2.20
CA GLN A 213 25.54 -1.42 2.57
C GLN A 213 26.22 -1.85 3.88
N ARG A 214 27.53 -1.61 4.01
CA ARG A 214 28.31 -1.94 5.21
C ARG A 214 27.75 -1.27 6.47
N TRP A 215 27.35 -0.01 6.36
CA TRP A 215 26.88 0.80 7.49
C TRP A 215 25.35 0.93 7.56
N HIS A 216 24.63 0.16 6.75
CA HIS A 216 23.17 0.16 6.66
C HIS A 216 22.55 1.56 6.46
N LEU A 217 23.11 2.34 5.55
CA LEU A 217 22.69 3.72 5.29
C LEU A 217 21.66 3.77 4.17
N TYR A 218 20.73 4.71 4.27
CA TYR A 218 19.96 5.22 3.14
C TYR A 218 20.80 6.16 2.26
N GLY A 219 21.75 6.86 2.87
CA GLY A 219 22.64 7.80 2.21
C GLY A 219 23.41 8.64 3.22
N ILE A 220 23.96 9.76 2.75
CA ILE A 220 24.66 10.73 3.60
C ILE A 220 24.15 12.12 3.25
N ARG A 221 23.86 12.93 4.27
CA ARG A 221 23.55 14.35 4.10
C ARG A 221 24.74 15.17 4.57
N ARG A 222 25.49 15.74 3.63
CA ARG A 222 26.79 16.39 3.87
C ARG A 222 27.76 15.39 4.51
N ASP A 223 27.94 15.46 5.83
CA ASP A 223 28.75 14.49 6.61
C ASP A 223 27.93 13.73 7.66
N ARG A 224 26.61 13.90 7.67
CA ARG A 224 25.72 13.19 8.59
C ARG A 224 25.24 11.89 7.94
N PRO A 225 25.52 10.71 8.50
CA PRO A 225 24.96 9.46 8.00
C PRO A 225 23.44 9.51 8.11
N LEU A 226 22.74 9.01 7.09
CA LEU A 226 21.31 8.77 7.14
C LEU A 226 21.11 7.26 7.28
N LEU A 227 20.94 6.79 8.51
CA LEU A 227 20.71 5.37 8.78
C LEU A 227 19.39 4.91 8.14
N LEU A 228 19.41 3.74 7.52
CA LEU A 228 18.26 3.19 6.80
C LEU A 228 17.18 2.71 7.78
N LYS A 229 16.06 3.42 7.85
CA LYS A 229 14.94 3.06 8.74
C LYS A 229 14.17 1.84 8.24
N LEU A 230 13.49 1.17 9.17
CA LEU A 230 12.29 0.38 8.85
C LEU A 230 11.34 1.29 8.08
N THR A 231 10.79 0.84 6.95
CA THR A 231 9.85 1.66 6.18
C THR A 231 8.65 0.84 5.73
N VAL A 232 7.51 1.53 5.61
CA VAL A 232 6.30 0.99 5.02
C VAL A 232 5.86 1.95 3.93
N ASN A 233 5.91 1.48 2.69
CA ASN A 233 5.61 2.28 1.52
C ASN A 233 4.44 1.66 0.76
N LEU A 234 3.48 2.47 0.37
CA LEU A 234 2.53 2.08 -0.66
C LEU A 234 3.20 2.15 -2.03
N THR A 235 2.96 1.16 -2.88
CA THR A 235 3.38 1.14 -4.29
C THR A 235 2.17 0.85 -5.17
N PRO A 236 2.18 1.07 -6.49
CA PRO A 236 1.04 0.74 -7.35
C PRO A 236 0.60 -0.73 -7.20
N PHE A 237 1.56 -1.62 -6.92
CA PHE A 237 1.36 -3.06 -6.83
C PHE A 237 1.01 -3.58 -5.44
N GLY A 238 1.37 -2.88 -4.37
CA GLY A 238 1.10 -3.38 -3.01
C GLY A 238 1.61 -2.49 -1.89
N THR A 239 1.72 -3.07 -0.70
CA THR A 239 2.38 -2.45 0.45
C THR A 239 3.75 -3.08 0.61
N MET A 240 4.80 -2.27 0.47
CA MET A 240 6.17 -2.67 0.73
C MET A 240 6.49 -2.46 2.21
N ILE A 241 7.07 -3.46 2.85
CA ILE A 241 7.72 -3.28 4.16
C ILE A 241 9.19 -3.60 3.94
N PHE A 242 10.06 -2.64 4.26
CA PHE A 242 11.50 -2.83 4.19
C PHE A 242 12.06 -2.88 5.60
N ILE A 243 12.72 -3.99 5.94
CA ILE A 243 13.32 -4.24 7.25
C ILE A 243 14.85 -4.15 7.08
N PRO A 244 15.53 -3.20 7.75
CA PRO A 244 16.99 -3.09 7.69
C PRO A 244 17.68 -4.29 8.31
N ALA A 245 18.85 -4.66 7.79
CA ALA A 245 19.59 -5.84 8.26
C ALA A 245 20.06 -5.74 9.72
N TYR A 246 20.31 -4.54 10.23
CA TYR A 246 20.67 -4.32 11.64
C TYR A 246 19.47 -4.41 12.59
N TRP A 247 18.25 -4.56 12.07
CA TRP A 247 17.03 -4.48 12.84
C TRP A 247 16.53 -5.88 13.23
N SER A 248 16.65 -6.23 14.52
CA SER A 248 15.98 -7.42 15.06
C SER A 248 14.46 -7.22 15.03
N PHE A 249 13.82 -7.76 14.00
CA PHE A 249 12.42 -7.48 13.67
C PHE A 249 11.44 -8.34 14.47
N ASP A 250 10.55 -7.68 15.20
CA ASP A 250 9.33 -8.27 15.77
C ASP A 250 8.11 -7.61 15.12
N PRO A 251 7.33 -8.34 14.32
CA PRO A 251 6.14 -7.80 13.67
C PRO A 251 5.19 -7.10 14.63
N LYS A 252 4.92 -7.67 15.82
CA LYS A 252 3.90 -7.16 16.75
C LYS A 252 4.38 -5.93 17.51
N ARG A 253 5.67 -5.90 17.85
CA ARG A 253 6.27 -4.84 18.65
C ARG A 253 6.76 -3.66 17.81
N ASP A 254 7.27 -3.93 16.61
CA ASP A 254 7.94 -2.91 15.81
C ASP A 254 6.99 -2.15 14.87
N LEU A 255 5.90 -2.78 14.44
CA LEU A 255 4.97 -2.20 13.48
C LEU A 255 3.60 -1.87 14.09
N ASN A 256 3.03 -0.76 13.63
CA ASN A 256 1.63 -0.42 13.86
C ASN A 256 0.74 -1.08 12.79
N TRP A 257 0.46 -2.37 12.94
CA TRP A 257 -0.38 -3.12 11.99
C TRP A 257 -1.76 -2.53 11.75
N ARG A 258 -2.34 -1.84 12.73
CA ARG A 258 -3.64 -1.16 12.55
C ARG A 258 -3.54 -0.06 11.52
N ALA A 259 -2.51 0.78 11.61
CA ALA A 259 -2.26 1.85 10.65
C ALA A 259 -1.87 1.31 9.27
N ILE A 260 -0.99 0.30 9.21
CA ILE A 260 -0.63 -0.36 7.93
C ILE A 260 -1.86 -0.97 7.26
N THR A 261 -2.72 -1.64 8.02
CA THR A 261 -3.97 -2.24 7.50
C THR A 261 -4.95 -1.17 7.04
N ALA A 262 -5.06 -0.04 7.75
CA ALA A 262 -5.90 1.07 7.34
C ALA A 262 -5.43 1.67 6.01
N LEU A 263 -4.10 1.89 5.89
CA LEU A 263 -3.45 2.39 4.69
C LEU A 263 -3.61 1.41 3.51
N HIS A 264 -3.49 0.10 3.75
CA HIS A 264 -3.72 -0.93 2.73
C HIS A 264 -5.20 -0.98 2.29
N LYS A 265 -6.14 -0.95 3.23
CA LYS A 265 -7.59 -0.94 2.96
C LYS A 265 -8.06 0.31 2.23
N ALA A 266 -7.33 1.42 2.34
CA ALA A 266 -7.65 2.64 1.59
C ALA A 266 -7.69 2.40 0.07
N ARG A 267 -7.07 1.32 -0.42
CA ARG A 267 -7.13 0.87 -1.82
C ARG A 267 -8.45 0.21 -2.22
N GLY A 268 -9.39 0.02 -1.30
CA GLY A 268 -10.65 -0.67 -1.59
C GLY A 268 -10.51 -2.19 -1.72
N VAL A 269 -9.36 -2.76 -1.34
CA VAL A 269 -9.19 -4.22 -1.32
C VAL A 269 -10.13 -4.80 -0.26
N PRO A 270 -11.06 -5.71 -0.63
CA PRO A 270 -11.96 -6.33 0.33
C PRO A 270 -11.15 -7.14 1.36
N LYS A 271 -11.59 -7.12 2.62
CA LYS A 271 -11.01 -8.01 3.65
C LYS A 271 -11.20 -9.45 3.17
N GLN A 272 -10.08 -10.17 2.97
CA GLN A 272 -9.91 -11.65 2.90
C GLN A 272 -11.10 -12.44 2.31
N GLY A 273 -10.85 -13.15 1.20
CA GLY A 273 -11.86 -13.85 0.38
C GLY A 273 -12.77 -14.86 1.09
N GLN A 274 -13.66 -15.50 0.32
CA GLN A 274 -14.82 -16.30 0.73
C GLN A 274 -14.63 -17.23 1.95
N LYS A 275 -13.41 -17.76 2.19
CA LYS A 275 -13.08 -18.61 3.34
C LYS A 275 -13.16 -17.88 4.68
N LEU A 276 -12.77 -16.59 4.74
CA LEU A 276 -12.83 -15.85 6.00
C LEU A 276 -14.26 -15.48 6.37
N SER A 277 -15.08 -15.10 5.40
CA SER A 277 -16.51 -14.85 5.61
C SER A 277 -17.24 -16.12 6.07
N ALA A 278 -16.90 -17.29 5.51
CA ALA A 278 -17.43 -18.57 5.96
C ALA A 278 -17.01 -18.89 7.40
N ASN A 279 -15.75 -18.66 7.77
CA ASN A 279 -15.26 -18.87 9.13
C ASN A 279 -15.89 -17.90 10.15
N GLN A 280 -16.12 -16.64 9.77
CA GLN A 280 -16.81 -15.66 10.61
C GLN A 280 -18.27 -16.05 10.82
N LEU A 281 -18.96 -16.47 9.76
CA LEU A 281 -20.33 -16.96 9.86
C LEU A 281 -20.42 -18.22 10.72
N ALA A 282 -19.51 -19.19 10.53
CA ALA A 282 -19.44 -20.40 11.34
C ALA A 282 -19.18 -20.08 12.82
N ALA A 283 -18.23 -19.21 13.13
CA ALA A 283 -17.94 -18.79 14.50
C ALA A 283 -19.13 -18.03 15.14
N ARG A 284 -19.90 -17.28 14.34
CA ARG A 284 -21.09 -16.58 14.82
C ARG A 284 -22.25 -17.53 15.10
N LEU A 285 -22.50 -18.49 14.21
CA LEU A 285 -23.49 -19.54 14.42
C LEU A 285 -23.15 -20.38 15.66
N GLU A 286 -21.88 -20.75 15.81
CA GLU A 286 -21.37 -21.46 17.00
C GLU A 286 -21.58 -20.65 18.28
N ALA A 287 -21.35 -19.34 18.26
CA ALA A 287 -21.58 -18.47 19.42
C ALA A 287 -23.08 -18.36 19.78
N ILE A 288 -23.97 -18.30 18.78
CA ILE A 288 -25.42 -18.28 18.99
C ILE A 288 -25.89 -19.60 19.63
N ASP A 289 -25.43 -20.74 19.10
CA ASP A 289 -25.81 -22.06 19.62
C ASP A 289 -25.23 -22.29 21.02
N ALA A 290 -23.99 -21.87 21.29
CA ALA A 290 -23.41 -21.90 22.64
C ALA A 290 -24.19 -21.04 23.64
N ALA A 291 -24.70 -19.88 23.23
CA ALA A 291 -25.52 -19.03 24.09
C ALA A 291 -26.88 -19.66 24.43
N LYS A 292 -27.51 -20.35 23.47
CA LYS A 292 -28.75 -21.13 23.71
C LYS A 292 -28.48 -22.28 24.69
N LEU A 293 -27.44 -23.07 24.43
CA LEU A 293 -27.05 -24.18 25.31
C LEU A 293 -26.68 -23.68 26.71
N SER A 294 -26.07 -22.50 26.84
CA SER A 294 -25.81 -21.90 28.15
C SER A 294 -27.11 -21.67 28.93
N LYS A 295 -28.15 -21.11 28.28
CA LYS A 295 -29.46 -20.89 28.91
C LYS A 295 -30.15 -22.21 29.28
N GLU A 296 -30.01 -23.24 28.45
CA GLU A 296 -30.54 -24.59 28.76
C GLU A 296 -29.80 -25.24 29.94
N ALA A 297 -28.48 -25.05 30.03
CA ALA A 297 -27.70 -25.52 31.16
C ALA A 297 -28.09 -24.80 32.47
N ASP A 298 -28.39 -23.50 32.39
CA ASP A 298 -28.94 -22.70 33.50
C ASP A 298 -30.31 -23.25 33.94
N ALA A 299 -31.22 -23.51 32.99
CA ALA A 299 -32.54 -24.10 33.27
C ALA A 299 -32.45 -25.48 33.92
N ARG A 300 -31.42 -26.27 33.56
CA ARG A 300 -31.10 -27.58 34.16
C ARG A 300 -30.31 -27.49 35.46
N LYS A 301 -30.01 -26.29 35.96
CA LYS A 301 -29.22 -26.02 37.17
C LYS A 301 -27.82 -26.68 37.17
N LEU A 302 -27.23 -26.87 35.99
CA LEU A 302 -25.88 -27.44 35.85
C LEU A 302 -24.80 -26.41 36.26
N LYS A 303 -23.84 -26.84 37.09
CA LYS A 303 -22.75 -26.00 37.62
C LYS A 303 -21.38 -26.66 37.45
N GLY A 304 -20.31 -25.86 37.45
CA GLY A 304 -18.93 -26.35 37.44
C GLY A 304 -18.59 -27.22 36.23
N GLU A 305 -17.84 -28.30 36.43
CA GLU A 305 -17.47 -29.26 35.39
C GLU A 305 -18.68 -29.88 34.69
N ALA A 306 -19.76 -30.18 35.41
CA ALA A 306 -20.97 -30.77 34.82
C ALA A 306 -21.59 -29.86 33.74
N ARG A 307 -21.50 -28.54 33.91
CA ARG A 307 -21.92 -27.58 32.88
C ARG A 307 -20.99 -27.62 31.68
N LEU A 308 -19.68 -27.65 31.91
CA LEU A 308 -18.65 -27.58 30.86
C LEU A 308 -18.65 -28.83 29.98
N SER A 309 -18.73 -30.02 30.59
CA SER A 309 -18.82 -31.28 29.88
C SER A 309 -20.10 -31.37 29.06
N TRP A 310 -21.25 -31.01 29.66
CA TRP A 310 -22.53 -31.03 28.97
C TRP A 310 -22.58 -30.07 27.77
N MET A 311 -22.08 -28.85 27.93
CA MET A 311 -22.03 -27.88 26.83
C MET A 311 -21.03 -28.31 25.74
N SER A 312 -19.90 -28.90 26.10
CA SER A 312 -18.89 -29.38 25.14
C SER A 312 -19.41 -30.55 24.31
N GLU A 313 -20.08 -31.52 24.95
CA GLU A 313 -20.76 -32.62 24.25
C GLU A 313 -21.82 -32.11 23.28
N LYS A 314 -22.66 -31.16 23.70
CA LYS A 314 -23.72 -30.58 22.85
C LYS A 314 -23.19 -29.73 21.70
N LEU A 315 -21.99 -29.16 21.84
CA LEU A 315 -21.29 -28.43 20.78
C LEU A 315 -20.45 -29.35 19.88
N ASN A 316 -20.51 -30.69 20.05
CA ASN A 316 -19.64 -31.65 19.36
C ASN A 316 -18.14 -31.32 19.53
N ARG A 317 -17.76 -30.81 20.69
CA ARG A 317 -16.37 -30.53 21.06
C ARG A 317 -15.87 -31.62 22.00
N ASP A 318 -14.55 -31.83 21.99
CA ASP A 318 -13.91 -32.75 22.92
C ASP A 318 -14.24 -32.31 24.36
N VAL A 319 -14.64 -33.25 25.22
CA VAL A 319 -14.96 -32.99 26.63
C VAL A 319 -13.73 -32.47 27.39
N ARG A 320 -12.52 -32.72 26.86
CA ARG A 320 -11.25 -32.17 27.37
C ARG A 320 -10.97 -30.73 26.92
N THR A 321 -11.89 -30.09 26.19
CA THR A 321 -11.69 -28.72 25.71
C THR A 321 -11.62 -27.74 26.89
N ASP A 322 -10.52 -26.97 26.97
CA ASP A 322 -10.27 -25.97 28.01
C ASP A 322 -11.45 -25.00 28.19
N GLU A 323 -11.88 -24.81 29.44
CA GLU A 323 -12.92 -23.87 29.88
C GLU A 323 -12.73 -22.47 29.26
N ARG A 324 -11.48 -22.03 29.08
CA ARG A 324 -11.15 -20.73 28.47
C ARG A 324 -11.67 -20.60 27.05
N GLN A 325 -11.75 -21.69 26.28
CA GLN A 325 -12.28 -21.65 24.92
C GLN A 325 -13.79 -21.45 24.92
N LEU A 326 -14.51 -22.15 25.81
CA LEU A 326 -15.96 -22.06 25.92
C LEU A 326 -16.39 -20.67 26.41
N ARG A 327 -15.65 -20.10 27.38
CA ARG A 327 -15.83 -18.70 27.82
C ARG A 327 -15.58 -17.69 26.68
N ARG A 328 -14.57 -17.91 25.82
CA ARG A 328 -14.30 -17.03 24.66
C ARG A 328 -15.43 -17.07 23.61
N ILE A 329 -16.06 -18.22 23.40
CA ILE A 329 -17.19 -18.36 22.46
C ILE A 329 -18.41 -17.62 23.02
N LEU A 330 -18.70 -17.79 24.31
CA LEU A 330 -19.79 -17.08 25.00
C LEU A 330 -19.55 -15.56 25.09
N ALA A 331 -18.30 -15.11 25.21
CA ALA A 331 -17.98 -13.68 25.16
C ALA A 331 -18.33 -13.08 23.79
N LYS A 332 -18.04 -13.80 22.69
CA LYS A 332 -18.36 -13.33 21.33
C LYS A 332 -19.85 -13.17 21.07
N SER A 333 -20.73 -13.91 21.75
CA SER A 333 -22.18 -13.75 21.60
C SER A 333 -22.73 -12.51 22.31
N ARG A 334 -21.97 -11.90 23.24
CA ARG A 334 -22.39 -10.70 24.00
C ARG A 334 -22.05 -9.39 23.28
N ASP A 335 -21.00 -9.38 22.46
CA ASP A 335 -20.48 -8.16 21.81
C ASP A 335 -21.18 -7.78 20.49
N GLU A 336 -22.00 -8.66 19.90
CA GLU A 336 -22.77 -8.36 18.67
C GLU A 336 -24.29 -8.53 18.91
N PRO A 337 -25.10 -7.45 18.88
CA PRO A 337 -26.54 -7.55 19.07
C PRO A 337 -27.21 -8.36 17.97
N ILE A 338 -28.20 -9.15 18.37
CA ILE A 338 -28.96 -10.09 17.53
C ILE A 338 -29.88 -9.28 16.59
N ALA A 339 -29.39 -8.89 15.42
CA ALA A 339 -30.27 -8.53 14.32
C ALA A 339 -30.84 -9.82 13.69
N HIS A 340 -32.16 -9.90 13.59
CA HIS A 340 -32.88 -11.03 12.98
C HIS A 340 -32.40 -11.27 11.54
N VAL A 341 -31.77 -12.42 11.30
CA VAL A 341 -31.59 -12.97 9.95
C VAL A 341 -32.63 -14.06 9.79
N GLY A 342 -33.51 -13.89 8.79
CA GLY A 342 -34.54 -14.87 8.44
C GLY A 342 -33.97 -16.25 8.07
N PRO A 343 -34.82 -17.29 8.01
CA PRO A 343 -34.36 -18.67 7.87
C PRO A 343 -33.69 -18.88 6.50
N ILE A 344 -32.41 -19.25 6.52
CA ILE A 344 -31.68 -19.71 5.34
C ILE A 344 -31.60 -21.24 5.42
N ALA A 345 -32.01 -21.91 4.34
CA ALA A 345 -32.15 -23.36 4.23
C ALA A 345 -30.84 -24.10 4.56
N LYS A 346 -30.98 -25.21 5.31
CA LYS A 346 -29.87 -26.10 5.68
C LYS A 346 -29.20 -26.66 4.41
N PRO A 347 -27.86 -26.65 4.30
CA PRO A 347 -27.18 -27.32 3.19
C PRO A 347 -27.36 -28.84 3.28
N LYS A 348 -27.72 -29.45 2.14
CA LYS A 348 -27.84 -30.91 1.99
C LYS A 348 -26.50 -31.61 2.27
N LYS A 349 -26.59 -32.81 2.85
CA LYS A 349 -25.49 -33.69 3.27
C LYS A 349 -24.32 -33.72 2.27
N ARG A 350 -23.09 -33.65 2.80
CA ARG A 350 -21.83 -33.89 2.07
C ARG A 350 -21.89 -35.23 1.33
N VAL A 351 -21.77 -35.19 0.01
CA VAL A 351 -21.40 -36.35 -0.81
C VAL A 351 -19.92 -36.61 -0.62
N ARG A 352 -19.55 -37.84 -0.26
CA ARG A 352 -18.16 -38.32 -0.26
C ARG A 352 -17.69 -38.37 -1.72
N LEU A 353 -16.77 -37.50 -2.11
CA LEU A 353 -16.02 -37.66 -3.34
C LEU A 353 -14.84 -38.57 -3.07
N GLY A 354 -14.91 -39.76 -3.66
CA GLY A 354 -13.83 -40.73 -3.72
C GLY A 354 -12.65 -40.21 -4.52
N ALA A 355 -11.51 -40.85 -4.28
CA ALA A 355 -10.20 -40.57 -4.84
C ALA A 355 -10.21 -40.41 -6.38
N LEU A 356 -9.53 -39.38 -6.86
CA LEU A 356 -8.97 -39.36 -8.21
C LEU A 356 -7.49 -39.01 -8.10
N LYS A 357 -6.68 -40.01 -8.45
CA LYS A 357 -5.24 -39.96 -8.67
C LYS A 357 -4.93 -39.11 -9.90
N GLY A 358 -3.78 -38.42 -9.84
CA GLY A 358 -2.86 -38.21 -10.95
C GLY A 358 -3.25 -37.14 -11.97
N TRP A 359 -2.56 -36.00 -11.89
CA TRP A 359 -1.92 -35.30 -13.01
C TRP A 359 -0.61 -34.72 -12.50
#